data_AF-A0A9D1UJP5-F1
#
_entry.id   AF-A0A9D1UJP5-F1
#
_cell.length_a   1.000
_cell.length_b   1.000
_cell.length_c   1.000
_cell.angle_alpha   90.00
_cell.angle_beta   90.00
_cell.angle_gamma   90.00
#
_symmetry.space_group_name_H-M   'P 1'
#
loop_
_entity.id
_entity.type
_entity.pdbx_description
1 polymer ?
#
loop_
_entity_poly.entity_id
_entity_poly.type
_entity_poly.pdbx_seq_one_letter_code
_entity_poly.pdbx_strand_id
1 'polypeptide(L)' 'QDAELAAVSGLRDALSPGADLHGLLTQLLTEVEVDECVRRCELLLGSARFPAPHGMTPAVPWPVF' A
#
# COMPACT_ATOMS: atom_id res chain seq x y z
N GLN A 1 9.74 12.67 -3.98
CA GLN A 1 9.79 12.57 -2.51
C GLN A 1 8.54 13.12 -1.85
N ASP A 2 8.23 14.42 -1.90
CA ASP A 2 7.03 14.95 -1.20
C ASP A 2 5.72 14.32 -1.67
N ALA A 3 5.56 14.12 -2.98
CA ALA A 3 4.39 13.44 -3.54
C ALA A 3 4.27 11.96 -3.10
N GLU A 4 5.41 11.27 -2.93
CA GLU A 4 5.43 9.86 -2.51
C GLU A 4 5.03 9.74 -1.03
N LEU A 5 5.57 10.62 -0.18
CA LEU A 5 5.18 10.69 1.23
C LEU A 5 3.71 11.07 1.40
N ALA A 6 3.22 12.04 0.63
CA ALA A 6 1.80 12.41 0.62
C ALA A 6 0.91 11.24 0.19
N ALA A 7 1.31 10.50 -0.84
CA ALA A 7 0.59 9.32 -1.29
C ALA A 7 0.55 8.21 -0.22
N VAL A 8 1.68 7.91 0.43
CA VAL A 8 1.73 6.87 1.48
C VAL A 8 0.97 7.31 2.74
N SER A 9 1.03 8.59 3.10
CA SER A 9 0.21 9.12 4.20
C SER A 9 -1.27 8.98 3.90
N GLY A 10 -1.71 9.35 2.69
CA GLY A 10 -3.11 9.21 2.27
C GLY A 10 -3.55 7.75 2.24
N LEU A 11 -2.68 6.83 1.82
CA LEU A 11 -2.95 5.40 1.85
C LEU A 11 -3.12 4.87 3.28
N ARG A 12 -2.23 5.25 4.21
CA ARG A 12 -2.37 4.88 5.63
C ARG A 12 -3.71 5.35 6.18
N ASP A 13 -4.10 6.58 5.88
CA ASP A 13 -5.37 7.14 6.35
C ASP A 13 -6.57 6.39 5.75
N ALA A 14 -6.51 6.02 4.47
CA ALA A 14 -7.54 5.22 3.80
C ALA A 14 -7.61 3.76 4.31
N LEU A 15 -6.55 3.23 4.92
CA LEU A 15 -6.52 1.91 5.54
C LEU A 15 -6.97 1.92 7.00
N SER A 16 -7.28 3.09 7.58
CA SER A 16 -7.71 3.20 8.97
C SER A 16 -9.11 2.59 9.18
N PRO A 17 -9.39 1.98 10.34
CA PRO A 17 -10.72 1.43 10.64
C PRO A 17 -11.83 2.48 10.42
N GLY A 18 -12.87 2.09 9.68
CA GLY A 18 -13.99 2.97 9.33
C GLY A 18 -13.80 3.78 8.04
N ALA A 19 -12.63 3.73 7.40
CA ALA A 19 -12.46 4.24 6.04
C ALA A 19 -13.06 3.27 5.00
N ASP A 20 -13.48 3.80 3.85
CA ASP A 20 -14.13 3.02 2.79
C ASP A 20 -13.21 1.94 2.22
N LEU A 21 -11.94 2.30 1.92
CA LEU A 21 -10.95 1.34 1.42
C LEU A 21 -10.65 0.23 2.43
N HIS A 22 -10.56 0.53 3.72
CA HIS A 22 -10.42 -0.48 4.77
C HIS A 22 -11.59 -1.47 4.73
N GLY A 23 -12.83 -0.98 4.66
CA GLY A 23 -14.03 -1.81 4.59
C GLY A 23 -14.14 -2.68 3.33
N LEU A 24 -13.59 -2.22 2.20
CA LEU A 24 -13.50 -3.01 0.97
C LEU A 24 -12.42 -4.09 1.07
N LEU A 25 -11.25 -3.76 1.62
CA LEU A 25 -10.13 -4.69 1.70
C LEU A 25 -10.39 -5.82 2.71
N THR A 26 -11.06 -5.56 3.83
CA THR A 26 -11.42 -6.61 4.80
C THR A 26 -12.42 -7.64 4.28
N GLN A 27 -13.04 -7.40 3.11
CA GLN A 27 -13.85 -8.40 2.40
C GLN A 27 -12.99 -9.35 1.54
N LEU A 28 -11.77 -8.96 1.20
CA LEU A 28 -10.87 -9.68 0.29
C LEU A 28 -9.63 -10.23 1.00
N LEU A 29 -9.21 -9.58 2.08
CA LEU A 29 -8.02 -9.87 2.86
C LEU A 29 -8.42 -10.12 4.32
N THR A 30 -7.58 -10.88 5.02
CA THR A 30 -7.69 -11.01 6.47
C THR A 30 -7.36 -9.70 7.18
N GLU A 31 -7.90 -9.50 8.38
CA GLU A 31 -7.58 -8.34 9.22
C GLU A 31 -6.07 -8.19 9.44
N VAL A 32 -5.37 -9.32 9.67
CA VAL A 32 -3.90 -9.35 9.84
C VAL A 32 -3.16 -8.83 8.61
N GLU A 33 -3.63 -9.16 7.41
CA GLU A 33 -3.01 -8.68 6.16
C GLU A 33 -3.23 -7.17 5.97
N VAL A 34 -4.39 -6.66 6.36
CA VAL A 34 -4.68 -5.21 6.33
C VAL A 34 -3.80 -4.47 7.34
N ASP A 35 -3.68 -5.00 8.56
CA ASP A 35 -2.80 -4.43 9.60
C ASP A 35 -1.33 -4.44 9.16
N GLU A 36 -0.86 -5.50 8.51
CA GLU A 36 0.48 -5.55 7.94
C GLU A 36 0.69 -4.49 6.83
N CYS A 37 -0.36 -4.17 6.07
CA CYS A 37 -0.31 -3.10 5.09
C CYS A 37 -0.15 -1.72 5.75
N VAL A 38 -0.91 -1.46 6.82
CA VAL A 38 -0.77 -0.24 7.64
C VAL A 38 0.64 -0.14 8.22
N ARG A 39 1.13 -1.21 8.84
CA ARG A 39 2.47 -1.27 9.44
C ARG A 39 3.58 -0.99 8.41
N ARG A 40 3.43 -1.49 7.18
CA ARG A 40 4.37 -1.19 6.09
C ARG A 40 4.34 0.28 5.67
N CYS A 41 3.17 0.90 5.61
CA CYS A 41 3.05 2.34 5.35
C CYS A 41 3.77 3.17 6.42
N GLU A 42 3.62 2.80 7.70
CA GLU A 42 4.32 3.46 8.81
C GLU A 42 5.84 3.34 8.69
N LEU A 43 6.37 2.16 8.33
CA LEU A 43 7.81 1.97 8.10
C LEU A 43 8.35 2.83 6.94
N LEU A 44 7.58 2.94 5.85
CA LEU A 44 7.95 3.77 4.71
C LEU A 44 7.95 5.26 5.06
N LEU A 45 6.94 5.72 5.80
CA LEU A 45 6.87 7.10 6.28
C LEU A 45 7.98 7.43 7.28
N GLY A 46 8.33 6.49 8.16
CA GLY A 46 9.38 6.68 9.15
C GLY A 46 10.80 6.73 8.57
N SER A 47 11.06 5.96 7.50
CA SER A 47 12.38 5.94 6.85
C SER A 47 12.50 6.90 5.66
N ALA A 48 11.38 7.30 5.06
CA ALA A 48 11.28 8.10 3.83
C ALA A 48 12.16 7.59 2.67
N ARG A 49 12.48 6.29 2.67
CA ARG A 49 13.30 5.62 1.66
C ARG A 49 12.45 4.64 0.88
N PHE A 50 12.03 5.07 -0.31
CA PHE A 50 11.32 4.22 -1.24
C PHE A 50 12.30 3.35 -2.02
N PRO A 51 12.05 2.04 -2.14
CA PRO A 51 12.87 1.19 -2.99
C PRO A 51 12.75 1.67 -4.44
N ALA A 52 13.88 1.78 -5.13
CA ALA A 52 13.87 2.01 -6.57
C ALA A 52 13.15 0.83 -7.26
N PRO A 53 12.40 1.07 -8.35
CA PRO A 53 11.89 -0.02 -9.17
C PRO A 53 13.06 -0.92 -9.57
N HIS A 54 13.01 -2.20 -9.18
CA HIS A 54 14.07 -3.15 -9.46
C HIS A 54 13.59 -4.15 -10.52
N GLY A 55 14.32 -4.22 -11.64
CA GLY A 55 14.09 -5.15 -12.74
C GLY A 55 13.50 -4.52 -14.01
N MET A 56 13.93 -5.03 -15.17
CA MET A 56 13.17 -4.95 -16.41
C MET A 56 12.08 -6.02 -16.35
N THR A 57 11.14 -5.91 -15.42
CA THR A 57 9.99 -6.83 -15.45
C THR A 57 9.21 -6.45 -16.71
N PRO A 58 9.14 -7.32 -17.74
CA PRO A 58 8.22 -7.05 -18.84
C PRO A 58 6.85 -6.86 -18.20
N ALA A 59 6.11 -5.85 -18.66
CA ALA A 59 4.72 -5.73 -18.28
C ALA A 59 4.04 -7.00 -18.78
N VAL A 60 3.96 -8.03 -17.92
CA VAL A 60 3.15 -9.21 -18.20
C VAL A 60 1.75 -8.64 -18.37
N PRO A 61 1.16 -8.69 -19.58
CA PRO A 61 -0.13 -8.08 -19.81
C PRO A 61 -1.10 -8.84 -18.92
N TRP A 62 -1.62 -8.15 -17.91
CA TRP A 62 -2.67 -8.68 -17.08
C TRP A 62 -4.01 -8.38 -17.76
N PRO A 63 -4.94 -9.34 -17.84
CA PRO A 63 -4.83 -10.71 -17.35
C PRO A 63 -4.11 -11.67 -18.31
N VAL A 64 -3.47 -12.70 -17.76
CA VAL A 64 -2.76 -13.75 -18.52
C VAL A 64 -3.70 -14.82 -19.13
N PHE A 65 -4.96 -14.47 -19.37
CA PHE A 65 -5.97 -15.36 -19.95
C PHE A 65 -6.53 -14.84 -21.27
#